data_AF-A0AAV8YYH8-F1
#
_entry.id   AF-A0AAV8YYH8-F1
#
_cell.length_a   1.000
_cell.length_b   1.000
_cell.length_c   1.000
_cell.angle_alpha   90.00
_cell.angle_beta   90.00
_cell.angle_gamma   90.00
#
_symmetry.space_group_name_H-M   'P 1'
#
loop_
_entity.id
_entity.type
_entity.pdbx_description
1 polymer ?
#
loop_
_entity_poly.entity_id
_entity_poly.type
_entity_poly.pdbx_seq_one_letter_code
_entity_poly.pdbx_strand_id
1 'polypeptide(L)'
;MSVLPDIDEETFINQIKNYPAIYNDQHSDYTNRCRREEVWQEISDFMDKPAAICKRKWDVLRANFRRAHKVERSGLGKKRWRHYNRMSFLIPFTKSDDVVDQLKQEEQPFRTVPESLFKETEEQILINSKNGTEEVNANIQFFTSMAMTINTFPIEHQVRIKMMLLQQVSEVQLLLENLPPPDYPANPFTD
;
A
#
# COMPACT_ATOMS: atom_id res chain seq x y z
N MET A 1 12.53 -13.53 7.13
CA MET A 1 12.90 -12.80 5.90
C MET A 1 12.63 -13.68 4.70
N SER A 2 11.56 -13.43 3.95
CA SER A 2 11.31 -14.11 2.68
C SER A 2 12.24 -13.52 1.63
N VAL A 3 13.35 -14.20 1.40
CA VAL A 3 14.32 -13.89 0.35
C VAL A 3 13.61 -14.12 -0.98
N LEU A 4 13.06 -13.05 -1.56
CA LEU A 4 12.64 -13.12 -2.96
C LEU A 4 13.88 -13.53 -3.76
N PRO A 5 13.74 -14.47 -4.72
CA PRO A 5 14.84 -14.89 -5.58
C PRO A 5 15.55 -13.66 -6.15
N ASP A 6 16.87 -13.68 -6.13
CA ASP A 6 17.67 -12.58 -6.67
C ASP A 6 17.36 -12.45 -8.17
N ILE A 7 16.67 -11.37 -8.52
CA ILE A 7 16.36 -10.98 -9.88
C ILE A 7 17.26 -9.79 -10.16
N ASP A 8 18.12 -9.93 -11.17
CA ASP A 8 18.87 -8.78 -11.68
C ASP A 8 17.89 -7.73 -12.23
N GLU A 9 17.72 -6.66 -11.45
CA GLU A 9 16.76 -5.60 -11.72
C GLU A 9 17.07 -4.89 -13.04
N GLU A 10 18.34 -4.78 -13.43
CA GLU A 10 18.72 -4.10 -14.66
C GLU A 10 18.28 -4.87 -15.91
N THR A 11 18.64 -6.14 -15.99
CA THR A 11 18.22 -7.03 -17.08
C THR A 11 16.71 -7.17 -17.10
N PHE A 12 16.07 -7.29 -15.94
CA PHE A 12 14.62 -7.41 -15.83
C PHE A 12 13.86 -6.20 -16.37
N ILE A 13 14.28 -4.98 -16.01
CA ILE A 13 13.66 -3.74 -16.50
C ILE A 13 13.84 -3.61 -18.02
N ASN A 14 15.03 -3.91 -18.53
CA ASN A 14 15.31 -3.88 -19.96
C ASN A 14 14.43 -4.87 -20.72
N GLN A 15 14.20 -6.06 -20.17
CA GLN A 15 13.34 -7.05 -20.79
C GLN A 15 11.89 -6.60 -20.80
N ILE A 16 11.37 -6.09 -19.68
CA ILE A 16 9.99 -5.61 -19.59
C ILE A 16 9.70 -4.48 -20.58
N LYS A 17 10.67 -3.58 -20.81
CA LYS A 17 10.54 -2.46 -21.74
C LYS A 17 10.12 -2.91 -23.15
N ASN A 18 10.51 -4.12 -23.56
CA ASN A 18 10.17 -4.70 -24.87
C ASN A 18 8.70 -5.13 -25.01
N TYR A 19 7.93 -5.17 -23.91
CA TYR A 19 6.55 -5.66 -23.91
C TYR A 19 5.55 -4.60 -23.43
N PRO A 20 5.10 -3.67 -24.30
CA PRO A 20 4.13 -2.65 -23.94
C PRO A 20 2.81 -3.19 -23.38
N ALA A 21 2.39 -4.40 -23.79
CA ALA A 21 1.15 -5.04 -23.34
C ALA A 21 1.02 -5.15 -21.80
N ILE A 22 2.11 -5.15 -21.04
CA ILE A 22 2.07 -5.27 -19.57
C ILE A 22 2.21 -3.94 -18.82
N TYR A 23 2.46 -2.82 -19.51
CA TYR A 23 2.67 -1.52 -18.85
C TYR A 23 2.03 -0.30 -19.51
N ASN A 24 1.71 -0.37 -20.81
CA ASN A 24 1.12 0.71 -21.59
C ASN A 24 -0.38 0.47 -21.75
N ASP A 25 -1.20 1.29 -21.09
CA ASP A 25 -2.66 1.17 -21.12
C ASP A 25 -3.30 1.57 -22.46
N GLN A 26 -2.56 2.24 -23.34
CA GLN A 26 -2.95 2.58 -24.70
C GLN A 26 -2.62 1.47 -25.71
N HIS A 27 -1.91 0.41 -25.31
CA HIS A 27 -1.58 -0.70 -26.19
C HIS A 27 -2.80 -1.59 -26.41
N SER A 28 -3.05 -2.02 -27.65
CA SER A 28 -4.21 -2.88 -28.00
C SER A 28 -4.28 -4.15 -27.16
N ASP A 29 -3.12 -4.77 -26.89
CA ASP A 29 -3.04 -6.00 -26.12
C ASP A 29 -3.07 -5.81 -24.59
N TYR A 30 -3.18 -4.58 -24.09
CA TYR A 30 -3.21 -4.32 -22.64
C TYR A 30 -4.45 -4.90 -21.95
N THR A 31 -5.59 -4.90 -22.64
CA THR A 31 -6.84 -5.51 -22.16
C THR A 31 -6.88 -7.02 -22.42
N ASN A 32 -6.01 -7.53 -23.30
CA ASN A 32 -5.94 -8.94 -23.63
C ASN A 32 -5.22 -9.73 -22.52
N ARG A 33 -6.02 -10.34 -21.63
CA ARG A 33 -5.51 -11.14 -20.52
C ARG A 33 -4.63 -12.31 -20.99
N CYS A 34 -5.00 -12.99 -22.07
CA CYS A 34 -4.25 -14.12 -22.60
C CYS A 34 -2.86 -13.65 -23.08
N ARG A 35 -2.82 -12.60 -23.90
CA ARG A 35 -1.54 -12.06 -24.40
C ARG A 35 -0.64 -11.58 -23.26
N ARG A 36 -1.20 -10.95 -22.24
CA ARG A 36 -0.43 -10.53 -21.07
C ARG A 36 0.15 -11.70 -20.29
N GLU A 37 -0.60 -12.79 -20.13
CA GLU A 37 -0.09 -13.98 -19.46
C GLU A 37 1.03 -14.63 -20.26
N GLU A 38 0.91 -14.72 -21.58
CA GLU A 38 1.98 -15.18 -22.48
C GLU A 38 3.24 -14.32 -22.33
N VAL A 39 3.11 -13.00 -22.37
CA VAL A 39 4.25 -12.09 -22.15
C VAL A 39 4.91 -12.34 -20.79
N TRP A 40 4.13 -12.55 -19.73
CA TRP A 40 4.69 -12.87 -18.42
C TRP A 40 5.39 -14.23 -18.39
N GLN A 41 4.92 -15.20 -19.17
CA GLN A 41 5.59 -16.47 -19.36
C GLN A 41 6.89 -16.31 -20.13
N GLU A 42 6.90 -15.54 -21.23
CA GLU A 42 8.12 -15.22 -21.99
C GLU A 42 9.18 -14.54 -21.11
N ILE A 43 8.77 -13.62 -20.22
CA ILE A 43 9.67 -12.98 -19.25
C ILE A 43 10.12 -13.98 -18.17
N SER A 44 9.21 -14.83 -17.68
CA SER A 44 9.50 -15.88 -16.70
C SER A 44 10.60 -16.82 -17.21
N ASP A 45 10.47 -17.26 -18.45
CA ASP A 45 11.41 -18.18 -19.11
C ASP A 45 12.76 -17.49 -19.34
N PHE A 46 12.75 -16.23 -19.78
CA PHE A 46 13.99 -15.46 -19.98
C PHE A 46 14.75 -15.20 -18.68
N MET A 47 14.03 -14.91 -17.59
CA MET A 47 14.64 -14.61 -16.28
C MET A 47 14.99 -15.87 -15.48
N ASP A 48 14.55 -17.05 -15.93
CA ASP A 48 14.61 -18.31 -15.18
C ASP A 48 14.02 -18.16 -13.76
N LYS A 49 12.83 -17.55 -13.69
CA LYS A 49 12.09 -17.30 -12.44
C LYS A 49 10.60 -17.41 -12.68
N PRO A 50 9.82 -17.96 -11.73
CA PRO A 50 8.37 -18.09 -11.91
C PRO A 50 7.69 -16.76 -12.23
N ALA A 51 6.74 -16.76 -13.17
CA ALA A 51 5.97 -15.59 -13.57
C ALA A 51 5.37 -14.80 -12.39
N ALA A 52 4.93 -15.50 -11.33
CA ALA A 52 4.43 -14.87 -10.10
C ALA A 52 5.47 -14.01 -9.38
N ILE A 53 6.74 -14.45 -9.35
CA ILE A 53 7.85 -13.70 -8.77
C ILE A 53 8.18 -12.49 -9.64
N CYS A 54 8.22 -12.66 -10.96
CA CYS A 54 8.44 -11.57 -11.92
C CYS A 54 7.36 -10.48 -11.78
N LYS A 55 6.07 -10.86 -11.74
CA LYS A 55 4.95 -9.94 -11.52
C LYS A 55 5.12 -9.15 -10.21
N ARG A 56 5.38 -9.84 -9.09
CA ARG A 56 5.61 -9.18 -7.79
C ARG A 56 6.80 -8.24 -7.80
N LYS A 57 7.92 -8.63 -8.43
CA LYS A 57 9.10 -7.79 -8.56
C LYS A 57 8.80 -6.53 -9.36
N TRP A 58 8.06 -6.67 -10.45
CA TRP A 58 7.64 -5.54 -11.29
C TRP A 58 6.73 -4.56 -10.53
N ASP A 59 5.79 -5.05 -9.73
CA ASP A 59 4.92 -4.20 -8.91
C ASP A 59 5.74 -3.35 -7.92
N VAL A 60 6.73 -3.95 -7.27
CA VAL A 60 7.67 -3.25 -6.36
C VAL A 60 8.48 -2.20 -7.13
N LEU A 61 9.02 -2.54 -8.30
CA LEU A 61 9.78 -1.60 -9.13
C LEU A 61 8.93 -0.42 -9.59
N ARG A 62 7.69 -0.66 -10.05
CA ARG A 62 6.74 0.42 -10.42
C ARG A 62 6.38 1.30 -9.24
N ALA A 63 6.17 0.73 -8.05
CA ALA A 63 5.90 1.51 -6.84
C ALA A 63 7.09 2.42 -6.48
N ASN A 64 8.32 1.89 -6.55
CA ASN A 64 9.54 2.65 -6.33
C ASN A 64 9.74 3.74 -7.38
N PHE A 65 9.46 3.44 -8.65
CA PHE A 65 9.51 4.41 -9.74
C PHE A 65 8.55 5.58 -9.51
N ARG A 66 7.29 5.31 -9.14
CA ARG A 66 6.30 6.37 -8.85
C ARG A 66 6.77 7.29 -7.73
N ARG A 67 7.29 6.72 -6.63
CA ARG A 67 7.86 7.50 -5.52
C ARG A 67 9.05 8.35 -5.97
N ALA A 68 9.98 7.76 -6.72
CA ALA A 68 11.13 8.47 -7.26
C ALA A 68 10.72 9.58 -8.24
N HIS A 69 9.74 9.34 -9.10
CA HIS A 69 9.22 10.31 -10.06
C HIS A 69 8.52 11.50 -9.39
N LYS A 70 7.79 11.26 -8.29
CA LYS A 70 7.22 12.33 -7.48
C LYS A 70 8.31 13.22 -6.88
N VAL A 71 9.36 12.62 -6.31
CA VAL A 71 10.51 13.37 -5.75
C VAL A 71 11.25 14.16 -6.82
N GLU A 72 11.49 13.57 -7.99
CA GLU A 72 12.18 14.24 -9.10
C GLU A 72 11.38 15.46 -9.59
N ARG A 73 10.04 15.35 -9.69
CA ARG A 73 9.15 16.47 -10.02
C ARG A 73 9.17 17.59 -8.98
N SER A 74 9.39 17.28 -7.69
CA SER A 74 9.41 18.28 -6.63
C SER A 74 10.68 19.16 -6.61
N GLY A 75 11.71 18.84 -7.40
CA GLY A 75 12.95 19.62 -7.46
C GLY A 75 13.78 19.62 -6.16
N LEU A 76 13.34 18.88 -5.14
CA LEU A 76 14.06 18.67 -3.89
C LEU A 76 15.24 17.74 -4.21
N GLY A 77 16.43 18.30 -4.42
CA GLY A 77 17.66 17.65 -4.90
C GLY A 77 18.16 16.44 -4.09
N LYS A 78 17.34 15.41 -3.97
CA LYS A 78 17.65 14.11 -3.37
C LYS A 78 18.34 13.23 -4.41
N LYS A 79 19.12 12.26 -3.91
CA LYS A 79 19.77 11.25 -4.75
C LYS A 79 18.72 10.50 -5.57
N ARG A 80 18.83 10.62 -6.90
CA ARG A 80 17.97 9.92 -7.86
C ARG A 80 18.04 8.40 -7.65
N TRP A 81 16.89 7.74 -7.70
CA TRP A 81 16.82 6.29 -7.57
C TRP A 81 17.57 5.59 -8.72
N ARG A 82 18.33 4.54 -8.42
CA ARG A 82 19.31 3.94 -9.35
C ARG A 82 18.70 3.44 -10.67
N HIS A 83 17.43 3.00 -10.64
CA HIS A 83 16.70 2.51 -11.82
C HIS A 83 15.77 3.55 -12.45
N TYR A 84 15.77 4.79 -11.95
CA TYR A 84 14.87 5.84 -12.42
C TYR A 84 14.99 6.08 -13.93
N ASN A 85 16.21 6.31 -14.42
CA ASN A 85 16.44 6.55 -15.84
C ASN A 85 16.00 5.33 -16.69
N ARG A 86 16.22 4.11 -16.20
CA ARG A 86 15.83 2.87 -16.90
C ARG A 86 14.31 2.67 -16.95
N MET A 87 13.57 3.19 -15.97
CA MET A 87 12.11 3.10 -15.92
C MET A 87 11.39 4.36 -16.44
N SER A 88 12.13 5.37 -16.89
CA SER A 88 11.58 6.61 -17.45
C SER A 88 10.69 6.41 -18.68
N PHE A 89 10.80 5.26 -19.38
CA PHE A 89 9.88 4.90 -20.45
C PHE A 89 8.41 4.75 -20.00
N LEU A 90 8.16 4.63 -18.69
CA LEU A 90 6.82 4.57 -18.13
C LEU A 90 6.15 5.94 -18.06
N ILE A 91 6.90 7.05 -18.09
CA ILE A 91 6.38 8.41 -17.88
C ILE A 91 5.21 8.74 -18.80
N PRO A 92 5.24 8.44 -20.12
CA PRO A 92 4.12 8.74 -21.01
C PRO A 92 2.84 7.97 -20.68
N PHE A 93 2.95 6.86 -19.95
CA PHE A 93 1.86 5.92 -19.66
C PHE A 93 1.43 5.97 -18.19
N THR A 94 2.14 6.71 -17.35
CA THR A 94 1.71 7.02 -15.99
C THR A 94 0.80 8.24 -16.07
N LYS A 95 -0.52 8.02 -16.02
CA LYS A 95 -1.49 9.11 -15.84
C LYS A 95 -1.01 9.97 -14.67
N SER A 96 -0.91 11.27 -14.89
CA SER A 96 -0.57 12.25 -13.86
C SER A 96 -1.51 12.04 -12.68
N ASP A 97 -0.98 11.47 -11.59
CA ASP A 97 -1.68 11.20 -10.33
C ASP A 97 -2.12 12.50 -9.61
N ASP A 98 -2.28 13.63 -10.31
CA ASP A 98 -2.68 14.91 -9.72
C ASP A 98 -4.15 14.87 -9.22
N VAL A 99 -4.98 13.92 -9.68
CA VAL A 99 -6.36 13.72 -9.19
C VAL A 99 -6.45 12.69 -8.05
N VAL A 100 -5.46 11.79 -7.92
CA VAL A 100 -5.45 10.76 -6.87
C VAL A 100 -4.77 11.28 -5.59
N ASP A 101 -3.98 12.36 -5.69
CA ASP A 101 -3.23 12.93 -4.56
C ASP A 101 -4.08 13.83 -3.63
N GLN A 102 -5.22 14.38 -4.07
CA GLN A 102 -6.11 15.13 -3.15
C GLN A 102 -6.85 14.22 -2.16
N LEU A 103 -6.98 12.92 -2.46
CA LEU A 103 -7.55 11.92 -1.53
C LEU A 103 -6.48 11.22 -0.67
N LYS A 104 -5.20 11.64 -0.76
CA LYS A 104 -4.09 11.10 0.04
C LYS A 104 -3.40 12.13 0.92
N GLN A 105 -3.84 13.38 0.90
CA GLN A 105 -3.22 14.45 1.68
C GLN A 105 -3.48 14.39 3.20
N GLU A 106 -4.16 13.36 3.71
CA GLU A 106 -4.20 13.05 5.15
C GLU A 106 -3.47 11.74 5.53
N GLU A 107 -2.59 11.20 4.69
CA GLU A 107 -1.58 10.25 5.18
C GLU A 107 -0.32 10.99 5.59
N GLN A 108 -0.25 11.32 6.88
CA GLN A 108 0.99 11.68 7.57
C GLN A 108 2.10 10.65 7.24
N PRO A 109 3.37 11.08 7.10
CA PRO A 109 4.46 10.16 6.82
C PRO A 109 4.57 9.16 7.97
N PHE A 110 4.40 7.87 7.69
CA PHE A 110 4.81 6.82 8.60
C PHE A 110 6.29 7.06 8.94
N ARG A 111 6.54 7.56 10.16
CA ARG A 111 7.85 7.48 10.79
C ARG A 111 8.24 6.01 10.71
N THR A 112 9.41 5.72 10.14
CA THR A 112 9.98 4.39 10.35
C THR A 112 10.21 4.29 11.85
N VAL A 113 9.30 3.58 12.50
CA VAL A 113 9.41 3.19 13.88
C VAL A 113 10.73 2.41 13.98
N PRO A 114 11.67 2.79 14.88
CA PRO A 114 12.92 2.08 15.03
C PRO A 114 12.65 0.57 15.24
N GLU A 115 13.43 -0.30 14.64
CA GLU A 115 13.32 -1.77 14.80
C GLU A 115 13.30 -2.19 16.29
N SER A 116 13.87 -1.36 17.18
CA SER A 116 13.81 -1.53 18.64
C SER A 116 12.41 -1.37 19.22
N LEU A 117 11.59 -0.47 18.67
CA LEU A 117 10.21 -0.27 19.13
C LEU A 117 9.31 -1.44 18.69
N PHE A 118 9.57 -2.06 17.53
CA PHE A 118 8.85 -3.28 17.12
C PHE A 118 9.16 -4.47 18.03
N LYS A 119 10.42 -4.61 18.46
CA LYS A 119 10.82 -5.62 19.45
C LYS A 119 10.23 -5.36 20.83
N GLU A 120 10.17 -4.10 21.27
CA GLU A 120 9.45 -3.72 22.50
C GLU A 120 7.95 -3.99 22.40
N THR A 121 7.35 -3.87 21.20
CA THR A 121 5.92 -4.16 20.97
C THR A 121 5.64 -5.67 20.97
N GLU A 122 6.49 -6.49 20.34
CA GLU A 122 6.37 -7.96 20.37
C GLU A 122 6.62 -8.54 21.76
N GLU A 123 7.58 -7.99 22.51
CA GLU A 123 7.86 -8.41 23.88
C GLU A 123 6.75 -7.94 24.84
N GLN A 124 6.15 -6.76 24.65
CA GLN A 124 4.96 -6.31 25.39
C GLN A 124 3.69 -7.12 25.03
N ILE A 125 3.53 -7.57 23.78
CA ILE A 125 2.44 -8.48 23.38
C ILE A 125 2.62 -9.86 24.03
N LEU A 126 3.86 -10.35 24.18
CA LEU A 126 4.16 -11.61 24.88
C LEU A 126 4.01 -11.47 26.41
N ILE A 127 4.31 -10.31 26.98
CA ILE A 127 4.16 -10.01 28.42
C ILE A 127 2.67 -9.81 28.78
N ASN A 128 1.88 -9.15 27.94
CA ASN A 128 0.44 -8.98 28.16
C ASN A 128 -0.37 -10.27 27.94
N SER A 129 0.21 -11.28 27.28
CA SER A 129 -0.38 -12.63 27.21
C SER A 129 -0.53 -13.29 28.60
N LYS A 130 0.06 -12.73 29.67
CA LYS A 130 -0.11 -13.27 31.02
C LYS A 130 -1.22 -12.63 31.83
N ASN A 131 -1.74 -11.46 31.48
CA ASN A 131 -2.74 -10.77 32.31
C ASN A 131 -3.82 -10.07 31.46
N GLY A 132 -4.85 -10.82 31.06
CA GLY A 132 -6.21 -10.33 30.82
C GLY A 132 -6.49 -9.56 29.51
N THR A 133 -7.26 -10.19 28.60
CA THR A 133 -8.58 -9.75 28.06
C THR A 133 -8.87 -10.44 26.72
N GLU A 134 -9.78 -11.43 26.72
CA GLU A 134 -10.20 -12.19 25.54
C GLU A 134 -10.88 -11.33 24.44
N GLU A 135 -11.29 -10.13 24.78
CA GLU A 135 -12.13 -9.26 23.94
C GLU A 135 -11.37 -8.56 22.81
N VAL A 136 -10.10 -8.22 23.02
CA VAL A 136 -9.25 -7.55 22.01
C VAL A 136 -8.92 -8.51 20.87
N ASN A 137 -8.85 -9.82 21.13
CA ASN A 137 -8.56 -10.83 20.11
C ASN A 137 -9.80 -11.18 19.26
N ALA A 138 -10.99 -11.25 19.86
CA ALA A 138 -12.22 -11.59 19.14
C ALA A 138 -12.62 -10.52 18.11
N ASN A 139 -12.51 -9.24 18.48
CA ASN A 139 -12.81 -8.13 17.57
C ASN A 139 -11.84 -8.10 16.38
N ILE A 140 -10.54 -8.29 16.64
CA ILE A 140 -9.53 -8.33 15.57
C ILE A 140 -9.79 -9.53 14.64
N GLN A 141 -10.11 -10.70 15.18
CA GLN A 141 -10.43 -11.89 14.38
C GLN A 141 -11.72 -11.70 13.55
N PHE A 142 -12.73 -11.03 14.12
CA PHE A 142 -13.97 -10.72 13.41
C PHE A 142 -13.73 -9.79 12.21
N PHE A 143 -13.03 -8.67 12.39
CA PHE A 143 -12.75 -7.74 11.30
C PHE A 143 -11.82 -8.35 10.23
N THR A 144 -10.88 -9.21 10.65
CA THR A 144 -10.03 -9.96 9.71
C THR A 144 -10.87 -10.90 8.84
N SER A 145 -11.84 -11.60 9.43
CA SER A 145 -12.75 -12.50 8.71
C SER A 145 -13.67 -11.75 7.74
N MET A 146 -14.16 -10.57 8.15
CA MET A 146 -14.96 -9.69 7.29
C MET A 146 -14.14 -9.19 6.09
N ALA A 147 -12.88 -8.80 6.29
CA ALA A 147 -12.00 -8.33 5.23
C ALA A 147 -11.74 -9.40 4.16
N MET A 148 -11.55 -10.67 4.56
CA MET A 148 -11.38 -11.78 3.61
C MET A 148 -12.61 -11.95 2.71
N THR A 149 -13.82 -11.83 3.27
CA THR A 149 -15.07 -11.94 2.52
C THR A 149 -15.26 -10.76 1.57
N ILE A 150 -14.98 -9.53 2.02
CA ILE A 150 -15.09 -8.33 1.17
C ILE A 150 -14.20 -8.43 -0.07
N ASN A 151 -13.01 -9.02 0.06
CA ASN A 151 -12.08 -9.17 -1.06
C ASN A 151 -12.58 -10.15 -2.15
N THR A 152 -13.64 -10.93 -1.89
CA THR A 152 -14.23 -11.84 -2.89
C THR A 152 -15.19 -11.13 -3.85
N PHE A 153 -15.64 -9.91 -3.54
CA PHE A 153 -16.55 -9.14 -4.39
C PHE A 153 -15.81 -8.30 -5.46
N PRO A 154 -16.49 -7.89 -6.54
CA PRO A 154 -15.93 -6.95 -7.53
C PRO A 154 -15.49 -5.61 -6.90
N ILE A 155 -14.45 -4.99 -7.44
CA ILE A 155 -13.77 -3.81 -6.85
C ILE A 155 -14.74 -2.67 -6.52
N GLU A 156 -15.70 -2.37 -7.40
CA GLU A 156 -16.72 -1.35 -7.17
C GLU A 156 -17.51 -1.60 -5.88
N HIS A 157 -17.87 -2.87 -5.64
CA HIS A 157 -18.62 -3.28 -4.45
C HIS A 157 -17.71 -3.27 -3.22
N GLN A 158 -16.44 -3.62 -3.35
CA GLN A 158 -15.47 -3.52 -2.24
C GLN A 158 -15.32 -2.08 -1.74
N VAL A 159 -15.18 -1.12 -2.67
CA VAL A 159 -15.04 0.30 -2.34
C VAL A 159 -16.30 0.80 -1.63
N ARG A 160 -17.49 0.48 -2.16
CA ARG A 160 -18.76 0.86 -1.55
C ARG A 160 -18.94 0.30 -0.14
N ILE A 161 -18.65 -0.99 0.07
CA ILE A 161 -18.77 -1.64 1.38
C ILE A 161 -17.79 -1.03 2.38
N LYS A 162 -16.54 -0.78 1.98
CA LYS A 162 -15.53 -0.14 2.84
C LYS A 162 -15.95 1.27 3.26
N MET A 163 -16.49 2.06 2.34
CA MET A 163 -17.02 3.40 2.66
C MET A 163 -18.18 3.35 3.65
N MET A 164 -19.12 2.42 3.48
CA MET A 164 -20.26 2.27 4.40
C MET A 164 -19.81 1.87 5.81
N LEU A 165 -18.90 0.90 5.93
CA LEU A 165 -18.38 0.49 7.24
C LEU A 165 -17.65 1.64 7.95
N LEU A 166 -16.81 2.38 7.21
CA LEU A 166 -16.07 3.50 7.77
C LEU A 166 -17.01 4.64 8.22
N GLN A 167 -18.06 4.92 7.45
CA GLN A 167 -19.06 5.91 7.81
C GLN A 167 -19.75 5.55 9.12
N GLN A 168 -20.15 4.28 9.29
CA GLN A 168 -20.78 3.82 10.53
C GLN A 168 -19.84 3.92 11.74
N VAL A 169 -18.55 3.63 11.58
CA VAL A 169 -17.55 3.81 12.65
C VAL A 169 -17.39 5.29 12.99
N SER A 170 -17.35 6.17 12.00
CA SER A 170 -17.23 7.61 12.20
C SER A 170 -18.45 8.22 12.89
N GLU A 171 -19.66 7.77 12.57
CA GLU A 171 -20.91 8.20 13.22
C GLU A 171 -20.89 7.86 14.72
N VAL A 172 -20.48 6.64 15.07
CA VAL A 172 -20.36 6.21 16.47
C VAL A 172 -19.28 7.00 17.20
N GLN A 173 -18.14 7.24 16.55
CA GLN A 173 -17.05 8.02 17.15
C GLN A 173 -17.47 9.46 17.46
N LEU A 174 -18.20 10.10 16.54
CA LEU A 174 -18.72 11.46 16.73
C LEU A 174 -19.74 11.54 17.87
N LEU A 175 -20.54 10.49 18.08
CA LEU A 175 -21.45 10.40 19.23
C LEU A 175 -20.69 10.31 20.56
N LEU A 176 -19.54 9.64 20.58
CA LEU A 176 -18.69 9.55 21.77
C LEU A 176 -17.92 10.85 22.05
N GLU A 177 -17.56 11.60 21.01
CA GLU A 177 -16.76 12.83 21.13
C GLU A 177 -17.60 14.07 21.51
N ASN A 178 -18.91 14.04 21.27
CA ASN A 178 -19.85 15.12 21.65
C ASN A 178 -20.39 15.01 23.09
N LEU A 179 -19.72 14.26 23.98
CA LEU A 179 -20.06 14.26 25.41
C LEU A 179 -19.67 15.62 26.03
N PRO A 180 -20.56 16.31 26.76
CA PRO A 180 -20.21 17.56 27.43
C PRO A 180 -19.08 17.32 28.45
N PRO A 181 -18.15 18.26 28.61
CA PRO A 181 -17.06 18.11 29.56
C PRO A 181 -17.63 17.94 30.98
N PRO A 182 -17.03 17.09 31.83
CA PRO A 182 -17.48 16.93 33.21
C PRO A 182 -17.46 18.28 33.90
N ASP A 183 -18.56 18.62 34.58
CA ASP A 183 -18.71 19.85 35.37
C ASP A 183 -17.61 19.90 36.44
N TYR A 184 -16.50 20.56 36.11
CA TYR A 184 -15.47 20.85 37.09
C TYR A 184 -15.94 22.07 37.89
N PRO A 185 -16.13 21.94 39.22
CA PRO A 185 -16.52 23.07 40.03
C PRO A 185 -15.48 24.20 39.89
N ALA A 186 -15.98 25.42 39.70
CA ALA A 186 -15.16 26.61 39.49
C ALA A 186 -14.07 26.73 40.56
N ASN A 187 -12.84 26.98 40.13
CA ASN A 187 -11.67 27.13 41.00
C ASN A 187 -11.89 28.34 41.93
N PRO A 188 -12.03 28.13 43.26
CA PRO A 188 -12.33 29.22 44.19
C PRO A 188 -11.12 30.14 44.45
N PHE A 189 -10.00 29.94 43.75
CA PHE A 189 -8.77 30.72 43.94
C PHE A 189 -8.44 31.67 42.77
N THR A 190 -9.39 31.93 41.87
CA THR A 190 -9.26 33.01 40.88
C THR A 190 -10.04 34.25 41.33
N ASP A 191 -9.47 34.98 42.28
CA ASP A 191 -9.63 36.44 42.49
C ASP A 191 -8.41 36.98 43.26
#